data_AF-A0A2G1VXN7-F1
#
_entry.id   AF-A0A2G1VXN7-F1
#
_cell.length_a   1.000
_cell.length_b   1.000
_cell.length_c   1.000
_cell.angle_alpha   90.00
_cell.angle_beta   90.00
_cell.angle_gamma   90.00
#
_symmetry.space_group_name_H-M   'P 1'
#
loop_
_entity.id
_entity.type
_entity.pdbx_description
1 polymer ?
#
loop_
_entity_poly.entity_id
_entity_poly.type
_entity_poly.pdbx_seq_one_letter_code
_entity_poly.pdbx_strand_id
1 'polypeptide(L)'
;MEELRIMFCWKRNGLSLAALAFLNSALLGPGPASAETLIKEKPAHQIVMTVGEMCGGCVKRITARFDSVDAVTKVVCSIEKKSVTLVPKDGVKLSPKGIWEIMESIGKTLKKMITPDGTFTSKPKR
;
A
#
# COMPACT_ATOMS: atom_id res chain seq x y z
N MET A 1 32.99 -1.29 -8.96
CA MET A 1 32.80 0.01 -8.30
C MET A 1 31.55 -0.14 -7.46
N GLU A 2 31.72 -0.58 -6.20
CA GLU A 2 31.85 0.32 -5.03
C GLU A 2 30.47 0.93 -4.70
N GLU A 3 29.89 0.92 -3.52
CA GLU A 3 30.21 0.51 -2.16
C GLU A 3 28.92 0.82 -1.38
N LEU A 4 28.54 -0.02 -0.42
CA LEU A 4 27.85 0.27 0.85
C LEU A 4 26.95 -0.92 1.21
N ARG A 5 27.37 -1.86 2.08
CA ARG A 5 27.48 -1.69 3.54
C ARG A 5 26.25 -0.99 4.09
N ILE A 6 25.41 -1.66 4.88
CA ILE A 6 25.19 -1.44 6.32
C ILE A 6 23.78 -2.07 6.49
N MET A 7 23.45 -3.05 7.32
CA MET A 7 23.60 -3.11 8.77
C MET A 7 23.09 -4.48 9.25
N PHE A 8 23.97 -5.47 9.34
CA PHE A 8 23.81 -6.52 10.36
C PHE A 8 24.33 -5.93 11.67
N CYS A 9 23.39 -5.46 12.50
CA CYS A 9 23.56 -5.04 13.89
C CYS A 9 22.15 -4.88 14.44
N TRP A 10 21.76 -5.30 15.63
CA TRP A 10 22.46 -5.89 16.76
C TRP A 10 21.34 -6.19 17.76
N LYS A 11 21.35 -7.41 18.31
CA LYS A 11 20.97 -7.76 19.69
C LYS A 11 20.37 -6.61 20.51
N ARG A 12 19.12 -6.77 20.95
CA ARG A 12 18.69 -6.14 22.21
C ARG A 12 18.03 -7.20 23.08
N ASN A 13 18.80 -7.58 24.07
CA ASN A 13 18.45 -8.46 25.16
C ASN A 13 17.44 -7.78 26.10
N GLY A 14 16.60 -8.59 26.72
CA GLY A 14 16.31 -8.49 28.15
C GLY A 14 15.11 -7.65 28.57
N LEU A 15 14.58 -8.04 29.74
CA LEU A 15 13.50 -7.45 30.55
C LEU A 15 12.07 -7.71 30.03
N SER A 16 11.12 -8.21 30.82
CA SER A 16 11.11 -8.49 32.25
C SER A 16 9.91 -9.41 32.55
N LEU A 17 10.13 -10.39 33.43
CA LEU A 17 9.08 -11.04 34.22
C LEU A 17 8.57 -10.04 35.27
N ALA A 18 7.26 -9.84 35.35
CA ALA A 18 6.47 -9.46 36.52
C ALA A 18 5.00 -9.45 36.06
N ALA A 19 4.18 -10.46 36.37
CA ALA A 19 3.52 -10.68 37.65
C ALA A 19 2.51 -9.58 38.03
N LEU A 20 1.36 -10.07 38.53
CA LEU A 20 0.31 -9.40 39.30
C LEU A 20 -0.95 -8.94 38.54
N ALA A 21 -1.90 -9.86 38.60
CA ALA A 21 -3.32 -9.65 38.86
C ALA A 21 -3.73 -8.26 39.36
N PHE A 22 -4.74 -7.70 38.70
CA PHE A 22 -5.78 -6.92 39.35
C PHE A 22 -7.15 -7.36 38.81
N LEU A 23 -7.82 -8.19 39.61
CA LEU A 23 -9.27 -8.20 39.69
C LEU A 23 -9.71 -6.81 40.18
N ASN A 24 -10.54 -6.09 39.43
CA ASN A 24 -11.73 -5.47 40.02
C ASN A 24 -12.72 -4.90 38.98
N SER A 25 -13.98 -5.28 39.21
CA SER A 25 -15.20 -4.48 39.12
C SER A 25 -15.67 -3.90 37.79
N ALA A 26 -16.76 -4.51 37.34
CA ALA A 26 -17.79 -3.90 36.51
C ALA A 26 -18.21 -2.51 37.01
N LEU A 27 -18.20 -1.52 36.11
CA LEU A 27 -19.17 -0.44 36.15
C LEU A 27 -19.68 -0.14 34.74
N LEU A 28 -21.00 -0.18 34.68
CA LEU A 28 -21.89 0.08 33.57
C LEU A 28 -21.72 1.51 33.07
N GLY A 29 -21.54 1.69 31.75
CA GLY A 29 -21.67 2.98 31.09
C GLY A 29 -22.11 2.81 29.64
N PRO A 30 -23.37 3.14 29.27
CA PRO A 30 -23.74 3.34 27.88
C PRO A 30 -23.25 4.73 27.45
N GLY A 31 -22.00 4.78 26.97
CA GLY A 31 -21.46 5.95 26.28
C GLY A 31 -21.94 5.97 24.82
N PRO A 32 -22.45 7.11 24.31
CA PRO A 32 -22.95 7.20 22.95
C PRO A 32 -21.79 7.17 21.95
N ALA A 33 -22.00 6.45 20.85
CA ALA A 33 -21.49 6.78 19.52
C ALA A 33 -20.13 7.50 19.47
N SER A 34 -19.05 6.77 19.80
CA SER A 34 -17.78 7.04 19.12
C SER A 34 -17.64 5.97 18.06
N ALA A 35 -18.08 6.32 16.86
CA ALA A 35 -17.69 5.62 15.66
C ALA A 35 -16.18 5.47 15.74
N GLU A 36 -15.73 4.24 15.95
CA GLU A 36 -14.37 3.80 15.74
C GLU A 36 -14.06 4.13 14.28
N THR A 37 -13.61 5.36 14.06
CA THR A 37 -12.92 5.74 12.86
C THR A 37 -11.60 5.02 13.02
N LEU A 38 -11.60 3.77 12.59
CA LEU A 38 -10.44 3.02 12.18
C LEU A 38 -9.82 3.87 11.07
N ILE A 39 -9.12 4.93 11.47
CA ILE A 39 -8.11 5.60 10.67
C ILE A 39 -7.01 4.55 10.59
N LYS A 40 -7.25 3.58 9.71
CA LYS A 40 -6.20 3.00 8.90
C LYS A 40 -5.54 4.24 8.35
N GLU A 41 -4.38 4.60 8.87
CA GLU A 41 -3.45 5.54 8.24
C GLU A 41 -3.25 5.02 6.81
N LYS A 42 -4.19 5.38 5.94
CA LYS A 42 -4.05 5.24 4.50
C LYS A 42 -3.06 6.34 4.20
N PRO A 43 -1.89 6.02 3.62
CA PRO A 43 -1.13 7.05 2.92
C PRO A 43 -2.15 7.70 1.98
N ALA A 44 -2.48 8.96 2.22
CA ALA A 44 -3.62 9.64 1.59
C ALA A 44 -3.47 9.79 0.06
N HIS A 45 -2.38 9.23 -0.50
CA HIS A 45 -2.03 9.27 -1.90
C HIS A 45 -1.74 7.88 -2.48
N GLN A 46 -1.94 6.77 -1.74
CA GLN A 46 -1.70 5.44 -2.29
C GLN A 46 -2.76 5.07 -3.35
N ILE A 47 -2.30 4.51 -4.46
CA ILE A 47 -3.16 4.04 -5.55
C ILE A 47 -3.10 2.51 -5.55
N VAL A 48 -4.24 1.87 -5.31
CA VAL A 48 -4.35 0.41 -5.27
C VAL A 48 -5.08 -0.06 -6.51
N MET A 49 -4.44 -0.86 -7.33
CA MET A 49 -5.04 -1.47 -8.52
C MET A 49 -5.12 -2.99 -8.37
N THR A 50 -6.20 -3.58 -8.87
CA THR A 50 -6.44 -5.02 -8.87
C THR A 50 -6.43 -5.52 -10.30
N VAL A 51 -5.63 -6.56 -10.55
CA VAL A 51 -5.48 -7.23 -11.84
C VAL A 51 -6.09 -8.62 -11.81
N GLY A 52 -6.48 -9.15 -12.98
CA GLY A 52 -6.98 -10.53 -13.07
C GLY A 52 -5.91 -11.59 -12.83
N GLU A 53 -4.70 -11.33 -13.33
CA GLU A 53 -3.60 -12.29 -13.33
C GLU A 53 -2.27 -11.59 -13.02
N MET A 54 -1.59 -12.11 -11.99
CA MET A 54 -0.32 -11.58 -11.50
C MET A 54 0.63 -12.74 -11.25
N CYS A 55 1.84 -12.65 -11.79
CA CYS A 55 2.90 -13.64 -11.63
C CYS A 55 4.24 -12.93 -11.40
N GLY A 56 5.28 -13.66 -10.98
CA GLY A 56 6.59 -13.07 -10.68
C GLY A 56 7.21 -12.30 -11.85
N GLY A 57 6.99 -12.74 -13.09
CA GLY A 57 7.44 -12.01 -14.28
C GLY A 57 6.68 -10.69 -14.51
N CYS A 58 5.40 -10.64 -14.15
CA CYS A 58 4.60 -9.42 -14.25
C CYS A 58 5.09 -8.37 -13.27
N VAL A 59 5.39 -8.77 -12.02
CA VAL A 59 5.93 -7.86 -11.00
C VAL A 59 7.15 -7.12 -11.53
N LYS A 60 8.12 -7.86 -12.09
CA LYS A 60 9.36 -7.27 -12.62
C LYS A 60 9.09 -6.25 -13.73
N ARG A 61 8.21 -6.55 -14.69
CA ARG A 61 7.87 -5.62 -15.79
C ARG A 61 7.15 -4.37 -15.27
N ILE A 62 6.22 -4.55 -14.33
CA ILE A 62 5.46 -3.46 -13.73
C ILE A 62 6.40 -2.55 -12.95
N THR A 63 7.21 -3.12 -12.06
CA THR A 63 8.19 -2.35 -11.28
C THR A 63 9.16 -1.61 -12.21
N ALA A 64 9.73 -2.27 -13.23
CA ALA A 64 10.65 -1.61 -14.17
C ALA A 64 10.01 -0.43 -14.94
N ARG A 65 8.72 -0.54 -15.31
CA ARG A 65 8.01 0.54 -16.01
C ARG A 65 7.69 1.72 -15.10
N PHE A 66 7.29 1.46 -13.85
CA PHE A 66 7.00 2.51 -12.88
C PHE A 66 8.26 3.11 -12.24
N ASP A 67 9.38 2.38 -12.26
CA ASP A 67 10.70 2.89 -11.84
C ASP A 67 11.18 4.02 -12.77
N SER A 68 10.84 3.94 -14.07
CA SER A 68 11.09 5.03 -15.02
C SER A 68 10.18 6.25 -14.82
N VAL A 69 9.17 6.17 -13.95
CA VAL A 69 8.24 7.27 -13.68
C VAL A 69 8.69 8.00 -12.42
N ASP A 70 9.36 9.14 -12.60
CA ASP A 70 9.92 9.93 -11.48
C ASP A 70 8.87 10.34 -10.42
N ALA A 71 7.59 10.41 -10.80
CA ALA A 71 6.49 10.72 -9.89
C ALA A 71 6.13 9.58 -8.89
N VAL A 72 6.74 8.40 -9.00
CA VAL A 72 6.47 7.24 -8.14
C VAL A 72 7.62 6.99 -7.17
N THR A 73 7.32 6.98 -5.87
CA THR A 73 8.30 6.68 -4.81
C THR A 73 8.48 5.18 -4.62
N LYS A 74 7.37 4.43 -4.64
CA LYS A 74 7.39 3.00 -4.33
C LYS A 74 6.29 2.24 -5.05
N VAL A 75 6.64 1.04 -5.51
CA VAL A 75 5.72 0.08 -6.14
C VAL A 75 5.69 -1.19 -5.29
N VAL A 76 4.53 -1.54 -4.77
CA VAL A 76 4.31 -2.74 -3.97
C VAL A 76 3.35 -3.67 -4.70
N CYS A 77 3.87 -4.80 -5.18
CA CYS A 77 3.10 -5.78 -5.93
C CYS A 77 2.80 -7.00 -5.03
N SER A 78 1.53 -7.37 -4.90
CA SER A 78 1.07 -8.54 -4.15
C SER A 78 0.49 -9.58 -5.10
N ILE A 79 1.22 -10.69 -5.31
CA ILE A 79 0.78 -11.79 -6.18
C ILE A 79 -0.45 -12.47 -5.60
N GLU A 80 -0.46 -12.75 -4.29
CA GLU A 80 -1.54 -13.41 -3.57
C GLU A 80 -2.87 -12.65 -3.71
N LYS A 81 -2.83 -11.33 -3.50
CA LYS A 81 -3.99 -10.43 -3.59
C LYS A 81 -4.27 -9.96 -5.01
N LYS A 82 -3.44 -10.35 -5.98
CA LYS A 82 -3.47 -9.87 -7.38
C LYS A 82 -3.64 -8.36 -7.46
N SER A 83 -2.90 -7.66 -6.61
CA SER A 83 -3.04 -6.22 -6.40
C SER A 83 -1.68 -5.54 -6.47
N VAL A 84 -1.65 -4.34 -7.02
CA VAL A 84 -0.47 -3.48 -7.10
C VAL A 84 -0.81 -2.20 -6.37
N THR A 85 0.05 -1.78 -5.46
CA THR A 85 -0.06 -0.54 -4.71
C THR A 85 1.06 0.38 -5.15
N LEU A 86 0.70 1.55 -5.67
CA LEU A 86 1.63 2.61 -6.01
C LEU A 86 1.61 3.66 -4.93
N VAL A 87 2.79 4.09 -4.52
CA VAL A 87 2.99 5.22 -3.61
C VAL A 87 3.63 6.33 -4.44
N PRO A 88 2.89 7.39 -4.78
CA PRO A 88 3.45 8.56 -5.45
C PRO A 88 4.40 9.34 -4.54
N LYS A 89 5.16 10.27 -5.13
CA LYS A 89 5.89 11.30 -4.37
C LYS A 89 4.92 12.22 -3.63
N ASP A 90 5.38 12.77 -2.51
CA ASP A 90 4.58 13.70 -1.70
C ASP A 90 4.18 14.93 -2.52
N GLY A 91 2.92 15.34 -2.40
CA GLY A 91 2.36 16.44 -3.19
C GLY A 91 2.15 16.16 -4.69
N VAL A 92 2.46 14.96 -5.19
CA VAL A 92 2.28 14.60 -6.61
C VAL A 92 1.02 13.80 -6.82
N LYS A 93 0.12 14.30 -7.68
CA LYS A 93 -1.04 13.56 -8.16
C LYS A 93 -0.70 12.81 -9.44
N LEU A 94 -0.74 11.48 -9.38
CA LEU A 94 -0.65 10.66 -10.59
C LEU A 94 -2.00 10.60 -11.29
N SER A 95 -2.01 10.87 -12.60
CA SER A 95 -3.22 10.75 -13.41
C SER A 95 -3.67 9.29 -13.49
N PRO A 96 -4.90 8.95 -13.05
CA PRO A 96 -5.43 7.58 -13.09
C PRO A 96 -5.40 6.99 -14.51
N LYS A 97 -5.66 7.82 -15.52
CA LYS A 97 -5.60 7.45 -16.93
C LYS A 97 -4.20 7.01 -17.36
N GLY A 98 -3.16 7.76 -17.00
CA GLY A 98 -1.78 7.43 -17.38
C GLY A 98 -1.32 6.10 -16.78
N ILE A 99 -1.69 5.82 -15.52
CA ILE A 99 -1.43 4.54 -14.88
C ILE A 99 -2.14 3.40 -15.61
N TRP A 100 -3.38 3.62 -16.04
CA TRP A 100 -4.16 2.66 -16.81
C TRP A 100 -3.49 2.33 -18.16
N GLU A 101 -3.01 3.36 -18.87
CA GLU A 101 -2.33 3.21 -20.16
C GLU A 101 -0.98 2.48 -20.04
N ILE A 102 -0.21 2.77 -18.98
CA ILE A 102 1.03 2.02 -18.69
C ILE A 102 0.73 0.54 -18.46
N MET A 103 -0.32 0.24 -17.68
CA MET A 103 -0.74 -1.15 -17.43
C MET A 103 -1.18 -1.85 -18.72
N GLU A 104 -1.97 -1.19 -19.58
CA GLU A 104 -2.38 -1.72 -20.88
C GLU A 104 -1.17 -1.96 -21.80
N SER A 105 -0.18 -1.06 -21.80
CA SER A 105 1.05 -1.20 -22.59
C SER A 105 1.88 -2.43 -22.16
N ILE A 106 1.79 -2.83 -20.89
CA ILE A 106 2.44 -4.06 -20.36
C ILE A 106 1.61 -5.32 -20.71
N GLY A 107 0.41 -5.15 -21.27
CA GLY A 107 -0.54 -6.22 -21.55
C GLY A 107 -1.35 -6.62 -20.32
N LYS A 108 -1.59 -5.69 -19.39
CA LYS A 108 -2.36 -5.95 -18.16
C LYS A 108 -3.69 -5.23 -18.16
N THR A 109 -4.74 -6.01 -17.90
CA THR A 109 -6.11 -5.52 -17.74
C THR A 109 -6.39 -5.28 -16.25
N LEU A 110 -6.63 -4.01 -15.93
CA LEU A 110 -7.09 -3.62 -14.60
C LEU A 110 -8.57 -3.96 -14.46
N LYS A 111 -8.94 -4.65 -13.38
CA LYS A 111 -10.35 -4.87 -13.03
C LYS A 111 -10.88 -3.76 -12.12
N LYS A 112 -9.98 -3.18 -11.32
CA LYS A 112 -10.30 -2.13 -10.36
C LYS A 112 -9.07 -1.27 -10.11
N MET A 113 -9.26 0.03 -9.96
CA MET A 113 -8.27 0.98 -9.50
C MET A 113 -8.91 1.86 -8.43
N ILE A 114 -8.25 2.03 -7.29
CA ILE A 114 -8.67 2.85 -6.17
C ILE A 114 -7.62 3.93 -6.02
N THR A 115 -7.99 5.17 -6.28
CA THR A 115 -7.17 6.36 -6.08
C THR A 115 -7.79 7.20 -4.97
N PRO A 116 -7.06 8.18 -4.39
CA PRO A 116 -7.67 9.14 -3.48
C PRO A 116 -8.82 9.93 -4.09
N ASP A 117 -8.80 10.18 -5.42
CA ASP A 117 -9.87 10.88 -6.13
C ASP A 117 -11.11 9.99 -6.41
N GLY A 118 -11.02 8.66 -6.27
CA GLY A 118 -12.17 7.77 -6.45
C GLY A 118 -11.82 6.31 -6.80
N THR A 119 -12.85 5.50 -7.02
CA THR A 119 -12.70 4.11 -7.50
C THR A 119 -13.11 4.00 -8.96
N PHE A 120 -12.24 3.45 -9.79
CA PHE A 120 -12.44 3.24 -11.21
C PHE A 120 -12.47 1.74 -11.53
N THR A 121 -13.54 1.27 -12.14
CA THR A 121 -13.70 -0.11 -12.62
C THR A 121 -13.55 -0.23 -14.14
N SER A 122 -13.38 0.90 -14.83
CA SER A 122 -13.13 1.00 -16.27
C SER A 122 -12.17 2.15 -16.54
N LYS A 123 -11.59 2.17 -17.75
CA LYS A 123 -10.62 3.18 -18.17
C LYS A 123 -11.21 4.59 -17.97
N PRO A 124 -10.62 5.42 -17.10
CA PRO A 124 -11.13 6.75 -16.84
C PRO A 124 -10.95 7.64 -18.09
N LYS A 125 -12.01 8.38 -18.45
CA LYS A 125 -12.03 9.29 -19.60
C LYS A 125 -11.40 10.67 -19.31
N ARG A 126 -11.19 11.01 -18.05
CA ARG A 126 -10.58 12.27 -17.58
C ARG A 126 -9.51 11.99 -16.54
#